data_AF-A0A4Q7NY12-F1
#
_entry.id   AF-A0A4Q7NY12-F1
#
_cell.length_a   1.000
_cell.length_b   1.000
_cell.length_c   1.000
_cell.angle_alpha   90.00
_cell.angle_beta   90.00
_cell.angle_gamma   90.00
#
_symmetry.space_group_name_H-M   'P 1'
#
loop_
_entity.id
_entity.type
_entity.pdbx_description
1 polymer ?
#
loop_
_entity_poly.entity_id
_entity_poly.type
_entity_poly.pdbx_seq_one_letter_code
_entity_poly.pdbx_strand_id
1 'polypeptide(L)'
;MKKVIKYPYLIFLLPVPLILLFGYWFGNNTLDLNIHDTYYVISYWHIAKMISLFFGILGVLYWIFKVLKINLLQALILIHIYITWIGSVLILLLGLFNHSVINEYIFPSGLALGSLILTLVILIAQVFFALNVIISLIKIVAKTN
;
A
#
# COMPACT_ATOMS: atom_id res chain seq x y z
N MET A 1 1.67 -5.75 -20.25
CA MET A 1 2.00 -6.67 -19.14
C MET A 1 3.51 -6.91 -18.96
N LYS A 2 4.29 -7.22 -20.02
CA LYS A 2 5.74 -7.50 -19.89
C LYS A 2 6.55 -6.41 -19.16
N LYS A 3 6.24 -5.11 -19.37
CA LYS A 3 6.93 -3.99 -18.70
C LYS A 3 6.68 -3.93 -17.18
N VAL A 4 5.44 -4.16 -16.74
CA VAL A 4 5.02 -4.14 -15.31
C VAL A 4 5.78 -5.20 -14.52
N ILE A 5 5.90 -6.40 -15.09
CA ILE A 5 6.63 -7.52 -14.48
C ILE A 5 8.15 -7.29 -14.54
N LYS A 6 8.65 -6.61 -15.58
CA LYS A 6 10.08 -6.35 -15.76
C LYS A 6 10.62 -5.28 -14.81
N TYR A 7 9.80 -4.28 -14.47
CA TYR A 7 10.19 -3.15 -13.64
C TYR A 7 9.17 -2.83 -12.53
N PRO A 8 8.84 -3.81 -11.66
CA PRO A 8 7.82 -3.64 -10.62
C PRO A 8 8.22 -2.57 -9.59
N TYR A 9 9.51 -2.41 -9.31
CA TYR A 9 10.02 -1.39 -8.40
C TYR A 9 9.68 0.04 -8.84
N LEU A 10 9.69 0.34 -10.14
CA LEU A 10 9.36 1.68 -10.64
C LEU A 10 7.91 2.04 -10.34
N ILE A 11 7.02 1.05 -10.39
CA ILE A 11 5.60 1.25 -10.10
C ILE A 11 5.42 1.72 -8.66
N PHE A 12 6.19 1.19 -7.71
CA PHE A 12 6.11 1.62 -6.31
C PHE A 12 6.96 2.86 -5.98
N LEU A 13 8.08 3.11 -6.67
CA LEU A 13 8.96 4.25 -6.37
C LEU A 13 8.55 5.56 -7.04
N LEU A 14 8.07 5.54 -8.29
CA LEU A 14 7.68 6.75 -9.03
C LEU A 14 6.63 7.64 -8.33
N PRO A 15 5.62 7.11 -7.62
CA PRO A 15 4.62 7.92 -6.95
C PRO A 15 5.08 8.46 -5.60
N VAL A 16 6.12 7.90 -4.97
CA VAL A 16 6.66 8.40 -3.69
C VAL A 16 6.93 9.91 -3.71
N PRO A 17 7.70 10.47 -4.67
CA PRO A 17 7.92 11.92 -4.72
C PRO A 17 6.63 12.71 -4.92
N LEU A 18 5.67 12.17 -5.69
CA LEU A 18 4.37 12.82 -5.88
C LEU A 18 3.56 12.85 -4.59
N ILE A 19 3.48 11.73 -3.87
CA ILE A 19 2.78 11.63 -2.58
C ILE A 19 3.39 12.59 -1.56
N LEU A 20 4.72 12.69 -1.49
CA LEU A 20 5.39 13.67 -0.64
C LEU A 20 5.08 15.11 -1.07
N LEU A 21 5.14 15.44 -2.36
CA LEU A 21 4.77 16.78 -2.86
C LEU A 21 3.34 17.16 -2.48
N PHE A 22 2.38 16.24 -2.70
CA PHE A 22 0.99 16.43 -2.30
C PHE A 22 0.86 16.62 -0.79
N GLY A 23 1.50 15.76 0.00
CA GLY A 23 1.48 15.86 1.46
C GLY A 23 2.08 17.16 2.00
N TYR A 24 3.12 17.69 1.35
CA TYR A 24 3.74 18.95 1.72
C TYR A 24 2.80 20.12 1.41
N TRP A 25 2.19 20.13 0.23
CA TRP A 25 1.28 21.19 -0.20
C TRP A 25 0.04 21.30 0.69
N PHE A 26 -0.53 20.16 1.09
CA PHE A 26 -1.71 20.09 1.96
C PHE A 26 -1.36 19.90 3.46
N GLY A 27 -0.08 19.99 3.81
CA GLY A 27 0.45 19.52 5.10
C GLY A 27 -0.02 20.30 6.32
N ASN A 28 -0.52 21.53 6.13
CA ASN A 28 -1.06 22.36 7.21
C ASN A 28 -2.46 21.92 7.66
N ASN A 29 -3.16 21.12 6.86
CA ASN A 29 -4.45 20.58 7.26
C ASN A 29 -4.22 19.38 8.20
N THR A 30 -5.12 19.22 9.16
CA THR A 30 -5.10 18.11 10.12
C THR A 30 -6.31 17.20 9.91
N LEU A 31 -6.09 15.94 10.22
CA LEU A 31 -7.13 14.94 10.33
C LEU A 31 -7.31 14.65 11.81
N ASP A 32 -8.52 14.90 12.28
CA ASP A 32 -8.90 14.77 13.67
C ASP A 32 -9.58 13.41 13.86
N LEU A 33 -8.93 12.53 14.63
CA LEU A 33 -9.40 11.18 14.93
C LEU A 33 -9.86 11.11 16.37
N ASN A 34 -11.16 10.88 16.56
CA ASN A 34 -11.70 10.54 17.86
C ASN A 34 -11.73 9.01 18.02
N ILE A 35 -10.87 8.47 18.89
CA ILE A 35 -10.80 7.05 19.21
C ILE A 35 -11.20 6.87 20.67
N HIS A 36 -12.43 6.38 20.89
CA HIS A 36 -13.07 6.33 22.21
C HIS A 36 -13.12 7.73 22.87
N ASP A 37 -12.36 7.94 23.94
CA ASP A 37 -12.30 9.20 24.68
C ASP A 37 -10.97 9.94 24.47
N THR A 38 -10.17 9.53 23.49
CA THR A 38 -8.88 10.17 23.16
C THR A 38 -8.93 10.81 21.79
N TYR A 39 -8.46 12.06 21.73
CA TYR A 39 -8.41 12.85 20.50
C TYR A 39 -6.99 12.85 19.92
N TYR A 40 -6.84 12.33 18.70
CA TYR A 40 -5.59 12.32 17.96
C TYR A 40 -5.66 13.30 16.79
N VAL A 41 -4.70 14.22 16.72
CA VAL A 41 -4.56 15.17 15.61
C VAL A 41 -3.38 14.76 14.75
N ILE A 42 -3.65 14.35 13.51
CA ILE A 42 -2.61 13.89 12.58
C ILE A 42 -2.63 14.78 11.34
N SER A 43 -1.54 15.52 11.10
CA SER A 43 -1.44 16.31 9.87
C SER A 43 -1.37 15.42 8.62
N TYR A 44 -1.90 15.88 7.48
CA TYR A 44 -1.75 15.15 6.20
C TYR A 44 -0.28 14.92 5.81
N TRP A 45 0.65 15.75 6.30
CA TRP A 45 2.09 15.52 6.12
C TRP A 45 2.57 14.19 6.73
N HIS A 46 2.04 13.79 7.89
CA HIS A 46 2.38 12.52 8.54
C HIS A 46 1.82 11.33 7.76
N ILE A 47 0.58 11.45 7.28
CA ILE A 47 -0.07 10.42 6.45
C ILE A 47 0.70 10.24 5.13
N ALA A 48 1.05 11.32 4.46
CA ALA A 48 1.83 11.27 3.23
C ALA A 48 3.20 10.60 3.43
N LYS A 49 3.90 10.91 4.54
CA LYS A 49 5.16 10.23 4.92
C LYS A 49 4.95 8.73 5.14
N MET A 50 3.88 8.33 5.82
CA MET A 50 3.57 6.92 6.08
C MET A 50 3.31 6.13 4.78
N ILE A 51 2.47 6.68 3.88
CA ILE A 51 2.19 6.05 2.58
C ILE A 51 3.47 6.01 1.73
N SER A 52 4.23 7.10 1.70
CA SER A 52 5.50 7.17 0.97
C SER A 52 6.52 6.16 1.47
N LEU A 53 6.61 5.95 2.78
CA LEU A 53 7.47 4.93 3.37
C LEU A 53 7.02 3.53 2.97
N PHE A 54 5.72 3.24 3.02
CA PHE A 54 5.17 1.95 2.63
C PHE A 54 5.48 1.62 1.16
N PHE A 55 5.17 2.53 0.23
CA PHE A 55 5.48 2.37 -1.19
C PHE A 55 6.99 2.34 -1.45
N GLY A 56 7.75 3.16 -0.73
CA GLY A 56 9.21 3.19 -0.79
C GLY A 56 9.84 1.84 -0.44
N ILE A 57 9.42 1.23 0.67
CA ILE A 57 9.89 -0.09 1.10
C ILE A 57 9.57 -1.15 0.04
N LEU A 58 8.34 -1.22 -0.45
CA LEU A 58 7.97 -2.17 -1.50
C LEU A 58 8.79 -1.98 -2.78
N GLY A 59 8.99 -0.72 -3.18
CA GLY A 59 9.81 -0.37 -4.33
C GLY A 59 11.27 -0.79 -4.18
N VAL A 60 11.88 -0.48 -3.04
CA VAL A 60 13.27 -0.89 -2.72
C VAL A 60 13.39 -2.41 -2.68
N LEU A 61 12.44 -3.14 -2.08
CA LEU A 61 12.47 -4.61 -2.06
C LEU A 61 12.45 -5.20 -3.47
N TYR A 62 11.54 -4.74 -4.34
CA TYR A 62 11.51 -5.18 -5.73
C TYR A 62 12.80 -4.82 -6.49
N TRP A 63 13.42 -3.68 -6.17
CA TRP A 63 14.69 -3.29 -6.77
C TRP A 63 15.83 -4.21 -6.31
N ILE A 64 15.91 -4.51 -5.01
CA ILE A 64 16.88 -5.47 -4.45
C ILE A 64 16.75 -6.82 -5.14
N PHE A 65 15.53 -7.37 -5.27
CA PHE A 65 15.33 -8.67 -5.94
C PHE A 65 15.79 -8.66 -7.40
N LYS A 66 15.61 -7.53 -8.10
CA LYS A 66 16.13 -7.37 -9.46
C LYS A 66 17.66 -7.34 -9.49
N VAL A 67 18.30 -6.60 -8.59
CA VAL A 67 19.77 -6.51 -8.52
C VAL A 67 20.38 -7.88 -8.18
N LEU A 68 19.78 -8.60 -7.24
CA LEU A 68 20.17 -9.95 -6.84
C LEU A 68 19.75 -11.04 -7.83
N LYS A 69 19.08 -10.69 -8.95
CA LYS A 69 18.56 -11.62 -9.96
C LYS A 69 17.66 -12.72 -9.38
N ILE A 70 16.91 -12.40 -8.33
CA ILE A 70 15.94 -13.30 -7.71
C ILE A 70 14.68 -13.33 -8.58
N ASN A 71 14.38 -14.50 -9.15
CA ASN A 71 13.24 -14.70 -10.02
C ASN A 71 11.98 -14.99 -9.20
N LEU A 72 11.18 -13.96 -8.95
CA LEU A 72 9.86 -14.05 -8.35
C LEU A 72 8.83 -14.66 -9.32
N LEU A 73 7.81 -15.33 -8.77
CA LEU A 73 6.69 -15.83 -9.57
C LEU A 73 5.91 -14.66 -10.17
N GLN A 74 5.79 -14.63 -11.49
CA GLN A 74 5.18 -13.51 -12.23
C GLN A 74 3.72 -13.27 -11.85
N ALA A 75 2.95 -14.34 -11.63
CA ALA A 75 1.55 -14.22 -11.22
C ALA A 75 1.40 -13.51 -9.87
N LEU A 76 2.24 -13.86 -8.89
CA LEU A 76 2.22 -13.24 -7.56
C LEU A 76 2.73 -11.80 -7.58
N ILE A 77 3.66 -11.44 -8.47
CA ILE A 77 4.05 -10.03 -8.70
C ILE A 77 2.84 -9.23 -9.19
N LEU A 78 2.12 -9.74 -10.19
CA LEU A 78 0.95 -9.04 -10.74
C LEU A 78 -0.15 -8.88 -9.69
N ILE A 79 -0.49 -9.95 -8.97
CA ILE A 79 -1.50 -9.92 -7.90
C ILE A 79 -1.11 -8.88 -6.85
N HIS A 80 0.13 -8.90 -6.39
CA HIS A 80 0.61 -7.94 -5.39
C HIS A 80 0.51 -6.50 -5.88
N ILE A 81 0.99 -6.22 -7.10
CA ILE A 81 0.93 -4.87 -7.68
C ILE A 81 -0.52 -4.41 -7.81
N TYR A 82 -1.38 -5.16 -8.48
CA TYR A 82 -2.75 -4.73 -8.76
C TYR A 82 -3.56 -4.55 -7.48
N ILE A 83 -3.50 -5.51 -6.55
CA ILE A 83 -4.26 -5.40 -5.30
C ILE A 83 -3.75 -4.23 -4.46
N THR A 84 -2.43 -4.06 -4.32
CA THR A 84 -1.87 -2.96 -3.51
C THR A 84 -2.19 -1.61 -4.13
N TRP A 85 -2.06 -1.46 -5.45
CA TRP A 85 -2.33 -0.19 -6.14
C TRP A 85 -3.79 0.16 -6.19
N ILE A 86 -4.62 -0.72 -6.75
CA ILE A 86 -6.05 -0.48 -6.92
C ILE A 86 -6.70 -0.37 -5.55
N GLY A 87 -6.34 -1.26 -4.60
CA GLY A 87 -6.84 -1.20 -3.23
C GLY A 87 -6.53 0.12 -2.54
N SER A 88 -5.28 0.60 -2.63
CA SER A 88 -4.90 1.87 -1.99
C SER A 88 -5.66 3.06 -2.59
N VAL A 89 -5.82 3.10 -3.92
CA VAL A 89 -6.61 4.15 -4.58
C VAL A 89 -8.08 4.09 -4.17
N LEU A 90 -8.67 2.89 -4.11
CA LEU A 90 -10.06 2.71 -3.69
C LEU A 90 -10.28 3.13 -2.23
N ILE A 91 -9.35 2.83 -1.33
CA ILE A 91 -9.43 3.29 0.08
C ILE A 91 -9.40 4.81 0.14
N LEU A 92 -8.51 5.46 -0.62
CA LEU A 92 -8.46 6.93 -0.67
C LEU A 92 -9.76 7.52 -1.22
N LEU A 93 -10.31 6.94 -2.30
CA LEU A 93 -11.59 7.38 -2.87
C LEU A 93 -12.75 7.21 -1.88
N LEU A 94 -12.86 6.06 -1.22
CA LEU A 94 -13.88 5.82 -0.19
C LEU A 94 -13.74 6.78 0.99
N GLY A 95 -12.51 7.11 1.40
CA GLY A 95 -12.24 8.10 2.43
C GLY A 95 -12.79 9.49 2.09
N LEU A 96 -12.72 9.90 0.82
CA LEU A 96 -13.31 11.16 0.35
C LEU A 96 -14.84 11.15 0.47
N PHE A 97 -15.50 10.05 0.13
CA PHE A 97 -16.96 9.90 0.25
C PHE A 97 -17.43 9.70 1.70
N ASN A 98 -16.58 9.17 2.59
CA ASN A 98 -16.91 9.02 4.00
C ASN A 98 -17.00 10.35 4.74
N HIS A 99 -16.20 11.35 4.36
CA HIS A 99 -16.24 12.67 4.98
C HIS A 99 -17.57 13.41 4.81
N SER A 100 -18.41 13.03 3.84
CA SER A 100 -19.76 13.62 3.65
C SER A 100 -20.85 12.98 4.52
N VAL A 101 -20.56 11.90 5.27
CA VAL A 101 -21.55 11.11 6.02
C VAL A 101 -21.14 10.98 7.50
N ILE A 102 -20.47 12.00 8.06
CA ILE A 102 -20.13 12.03 9.50
C ILE A 102 -21.30 12.70 10.25
N ASN A 103 -22.42 11.99 10.31
CA ASN A 103 -23.48 12.23 11.28
C ASN A 103 -24.17 10.88 11.52
N GLU A 104 -23.67 10.16 12.52
CA GLU A 104 -24.40 9.30 13.47
C GLU A 104 -23.60 8.07 13.89
N TYR A 105 -23.55 7.90 15.21
CA TYR A 105 -22.78 6.92 15.99
C TYR A 105 -23.35 5.49 15.91
N ILE A 106 -23.94 5.09 14.78
CA ILE A 106 -24.80 3.90 14.70
C ILE A 106 -24.41 3.09 13.45
N PHE A 107 -23.59 2.06 13.68
CA PHE A 107 -23.03 1.09 12.72
C PHE A 107 -21.99 1.64 11.71
N PRO A 108 -20.95 0.86 11.36
CA PRO A 108 -20.10 1.23 10.24
C PRO A 108 -20.97 1.26 8.99
N SER A 109 -21.11 2.45 8.40
CA SER A 109 -21.74 2.61 7.09
C SER A 109 -21.15 1.59 6.11
N GLY A 110 -21.89 1.20 5.06
CA GLY A 110 -21.37 0.26 4.05
C GLY A 110 -20.01 0.68 3.48
N LEU A 111 -19.73 1.98 3.46
CA LEU A 111 -18.44 2.56 3.07
C LEU A 111 -17.32 2.28 4.09
N ALA A 112 -17.59 2.39 5.40
CA ALA A 112 -16.63 2.03 6.45
C ALA A 112 -16.29 0.53 6.41
N LEU A 113 -17.29 -0.34 6.30
CA LEU A 113 -17.07 -1.79 6.11
C LEU A 113 -16.26 -2.07 4.83
N GLY A 114 -16.58 -1.38 3.73
CA GLY A 114 -15.82 -1.50 2.48
C GLY A 114 -14.34 -1.13 2.64
N SER A 115 -14.05 -0.03 3.36
CA SER A 115 -12.68 0.40 3.64
C SER A 115 -11.90 -0.60 4.49
N LEU A 116 -12.56 -1.24 5.47
CA LEU A 116 -11.97 -2.29 6.30
C LEU A 116 -11.64 -3.53 5.45
N ILE A 117 -12.58 -4.00 4.64
CA ILE A 117 -12.40 -5.17 3.77
C ILE A 117 -11.24 -4.92 2.79
N LEU A 118 -11.18 -3.75 2.15
CA LEU A 118 -10.08 -3.42 1.25
C LEU A 118 -8.73 -3.39 1.97
N THR A 119 -8.69 -2.87 3.20
CA THR A 119 -7.46 -2.87 4.02
C THR A 119 -6.99 -4.29 4.28
N LEU A 120 -7.90 -5.20 4.67
CA LEU A 120 -7.58 -6.62 4.87
C LEU A 120 -7.08 -7.29 3.59
N VAL A 121 -7.70 -6.99 2.44
CA VAL A 121 -7.28 -7.52 1.14
C VAL A 121 -5.87 -7.05 0.77
N ILE A 122 -5.51 -5.79 1.04
CA ILE A 122 -4.15 -5.27 0.82
C ILE A 122 -3.15 -5.96 1.75
N LEU A 123 -3.51 -6.22 3.01
CA LEU A 123 -2.66 -6.95 3.96
C LEU A 123 -2.41 -8.39 3.48
N ILE A 124 -3.45 -9.09 2.99
CA ILE A 124 -3.32 -10.41 2.39
C ILE A 124 -2.37 -10.38 1.18
N ALA A 125 -2.42 -9.34 0.34
CA ALA A 125 -1.48 -9.19 -0.76
C ALA A 125 -0.02 -9.08 -0.27
N GLN A 126 0.24 -8.43 0.87
CA GLN A 126 1.60 -8.37 1.45
C GLN A 126 2.08 -9.74 1.92
N VAL A 127 1.18 -10.57 2.47
CA VAL A 127 1.49 -11.95 2.84
C VAL A 127 1.85 -12.77 1.59
N PHE A 128 1.08 -12.66 0.51
CA PHE A 128 1.41 -13.34 -0.75
C PHE A 128 2.74 -12.89 -1.36
N PHE A 129 3.07 -11.60 -1.22
CA PHE A 129 4.38 -11.10 -1.63
C PHE A 129 5.51 -11.73 -0.80
N ALA A 130 5.37 -11.78 0.53
CA ALA A 130 6.35 -12.43 1.40
C ALA A 130 6.53 -13.93 1.06
N LEU A 131 5.43 -14.65 0.82
CA LEU A 131 5.46 -16.04 0.38
C LEU A 131 6.17 -16.22 -0.96
N ASN A 132 5.94 -15.31 -1.92
CA ASN A 132 6.62 -15.34 -3.22
C ASN A 132 8.14 -15.21 -3.04
N VAL A 133 8.59 -14.32 -2.16
CA VAL A 133 10.02 -14.15 -1.83
C VAL A 133 10.59 -15.43 -1.24
N ILE A 134 9.92 -16.01 -0.23
CA ILE A 134 10.37 -17.26 0.42
C ILE A 134 10.50 -18.39 -0.60
N ILE A 135 9.47 -18.59 -1.43
CA ILE A 135 9.47 -19.64 -2.47
C ILE A 135 10.63 -19.44 -3.45
N SER A 136 10.88 -18.20 -3.88
CA SER A 136 11.98 -17.90 -4.79
C SER A 136 13.36 -18.10 -4.16
N LEU A 137 13.53 -17.79 -2.88
CA LEU A 137 14.77 -18.05 -2.15
C LEU A 137 15.05 -19.54 -2.00
N ILE A 138 14.03 -20.34 -1.63
CA ILE A 138 14.15 -21.80 -1.54
C ILE A 138 14.58 -22.41 -2.88
N LYS A 139 13.99 -21.94 -3.99
CA LYS A 139 14.37 -22.41 -5.34
C LYS A 139 15.82 -22.11 -5.71
N ILE A 140 16.38 -21.01 -5.21
CA ILE A 140 17.79 -20.66 -5.44
C ILE A 140 18.68 -21.63 -4.68
N VAL A 141 18.42 -21.85 -3.39
CA VAL A 141 19.21 -22.75 -2.53
C VAL A 141 19.15 -24.20 -3.05
N ALA A 142 17.97 -24.66 -3.47
CA ALA A 142 17.81 -26.02 -4.01
C ALA A 142 18.54 -26.25 -5.34
N LYS A 143 18.86 -25.18 -6.09
CA LYS A 143 19.59 -25.28 -7.37
C LYS A 143 21.12 -25.24 -7.19
N THR A 144 21.59 -24.77 -6.05
CA THR A 144 23.03 -24.67 -5.73
C THR A 144 23.60 -25.93 -5.07
N ASN A 145 22.73 -26.84 -4.61
CA ASN A 145 23.07 -28.18 -4.13
C ASN A 145 22.91 -29.22 -5.24
#